data_AF-A0A2D6RL41-F1
#
_entry.id   AF-A0A2D6RL41-F1
#
_cell.length_a   1.000
_cell.length_b   1.000
_cell.length_c   1.000
_cell.angle_alpha   90.00
_cell.angle_beta   90.00
_cell.angle_gamma   90.00
#
_symmetry.space_group_name_H-M   'P 1'
#
loop_
_entity.id
_entity.type
_entity.pdbx_description
1 polymer ?
#
loop_
_entity_poly.entity_id
_entity_poly.type
_entity_poly.pdbx_seq_one_letter_code
_entity_poly.pdbx_strand_id
1 'polypeptide(L)'
;MTEVIITYENLYELLRREKYRTELQKMEPLFYKNVIKYLNEKEAILESQSKKDSIFASTELEKTRIQLKNIRKILKEVYEKRESKIIKAALFASRSNMAQDTSMMLPEELAFYKELSSTFSNYKENILIKLLQNQLPSIKLPEQKDLKTPDKTDTLAIKVIQDIPEFVGPDMETYGPFETGEIIHITAKIAEMLLNSKQAENETTQEN
;
A
#
# COMPACT_ATOMS: atom_id res chain seq x y z
N MET A 1 22.06 28.87 15.80
CA MET A 1 20.99 27.85 15.84
C MET A 1 20.58 27.70 17.28
N THR A 2 19.34 28.08 17.61
CA THR A 2 18.81 28.02 18.97
C THR A 2 18.43 26.57 19.26
N GLU A 3 19.07 25.93 20.23
CA GLU A 3 18.58 24.65 20.76
C GLU A 3 17.19 24.90 21.37
N VAL A 4 16.13 24.54 20.65
CA VAL A 4 14.79 24.62 21.22
C VAL A 4 14.64 23.43 22.17
N ILE A 5 14.63 23.73 23.47
CA ILE A 5 14.32 22.73 24.49
C ILE A 5 12.88 22.28 24.26
N ILE A 6 12.68 21.00 23.94
CA ILE A 6 11.35 20.43 23.82
C ILE A 6 10.79 20.23 25.22
N THR A 7 9.67 20.87 25.48
CA THR A 7 8.90 20.73 26.72
C THR A 7 7.50 20.22 26.38
N TYR A 8 6.80 19.70 27.39
CA TYR A 8 5.39 19.32 27.24
C TYR A 8 4.54 20.47 26.69
N GLU A 9 4.76 21.69 27.20
CA GLU A 9 4.03 22.88 26.76
C GLU A 9 4.31 23.20 25.28
N ASN A 10 5.57 23.11 24.84
CA ASN A 10 5.94 23.35 23.45
C ASN A 10 5.27 22.34 22.50
N LEU A 11 5.17 21.06 22.90
CA LEU A 11 4.47 20.04 22.11
C LEU A 11 2.95 20.28 22.07
N TYR A 12 2.38 20.74 23.19
CA TYR A 12 0.97 21.08 23.25
C TYR A 12 0.64 22.31 22.40
N GLU A 13 1.46 23.37 22.47
CA GLU A 13 1.34 24.54 21.60
C GLU A 13 1.51 24.18 20.13
N LEU A 14 2.46 23.30 19.81
CA LEU A 14 2.66 22.80 18.45
C LEU A 14 1.40 22.11 17.94
N LEU A 15 0.85 21.16 18.71
CA LEU A 15 -0.40 20.49 18.36
C LEU A 15 -1.56 21.49 18.19
N ARG A 16 -1.65 22.46 19.10
CA ARG A 16 -2.65 23.52 19.02
C ARG A 16 -2.53 24.30 17.70
N ARG A 17 -1.34 24.79 17.37
CA ARG A 17 -1.06 25.53 16.13
C ARG A 17 -1.39 24.69 14.90
N GLU A 18 -1.01 23.41 14.91
CA GLU A 18 -1.26 22.47 13.83
C GLU A 18 -2.76 22.20 13.62
N LYS A 19 -3.55 22.20 14.71
CA LYS A 19 -5.01 22.01 14.68
C LYS A 19 -5.76 23.24 14.16
N TYR A 20 -5.35 24.45 14.56
CA TYR A 20 -6.09 25.67 14.21
C TYR A 20 -5.71 26.25 12.85
N ARG A 21 -4.45 26.12 12.44
CA ARG A 21 -4.00 26.63 11.14
C ARG A 21 -4.22 25.57 10.07
N THR A 22 -4.71 25.99 8.92
CA THR A 22 -4.87 25.13 7.74
C THR A 22 -3.53 24.84 7.07
N GLU A 23 -2.63 25.81 7.09
CA GLU A 23 -1.28 25.73 6.51
C GLU A 23 -0.32 24.93 7.38
N LEU A 24 0.67 24.30 6.72
CA LEU A 24 1.75 23.58 7.38
C LEU A 24 2.63 24.59 8.13
N GLN A 25 2.87 24.35 9.41
CA GLN A 25 3.72 25.26 10.18
C GLN A 25 5.19 24.88 10.03
N LYS A 26 6.06 25.90 10.01
CA LYS A 26 7.50 25.70 10.05
C LYS A 26 7.88 24.95 11.33
N MET A 27 8.54 23.82 11.14
CA MET A 27 9.09 23.02 12.23
C MET A 27 10.62 23.13 12.23
N GLU A 28 11.23 22.91 13.38
CA GLU A 28 12.68 22.92 13.49
C GLU A 28 13.29 21.68 12.79
N PRO A 29 14.35 21.82 11.97
CA PRO A 29 14.93 20.70 11.22
C PRO A 29 15.41 19.52 12.09
N LEU A 30 15.76 19.78 13.36
CA LEU A 30 16.23 18.77 14.30
C LEU A 30 15.14 18.31 15.28
N PHE A 31 13.87 18.65 15.01
CA PHE A 31 12.74 18.37 15.90
C PHE A 31 12.68 16.91 16.36
N TYR A 32 12.75 15.95 15.43
CA TYR A 32 12.69 14.53 15.79
C TYR A 32 13.81 14.09 16.74
N LYS A 33 15.03 14.59 16.52
CA LYS A 33 16.17 14.30 17.42
C LYS A 33 15.93 14.87 18.81
N ASN A 34 15.42 16.09 18.89
CA ASN A 34 15.09 16.75 20.15
C ASN A 34 13.95 16.02 20.88
N VAL A 35 12.96 15.49 20.16
CA VAL A 35 11.85 14.73 20.76
C VAL A 35 12.34 13.43 21.37
N ILE A 36 13.20 12.70 20.67
CA ILE A 36 13.79 11.44 21.16
C ILE A 36 14.61 11.70 22.43
N LYS A 37 15.44 12.75 22.42
CA LYS A 37 16.22 13.15 23.61
C LYS A 37 15.30 13.41 24.81
N TYR A 38 14.24 14.19 24.61
CA TYR A 38 13.27 14.50 25.66
C TYR A 38 12.51 13.27 26.18
N LEU A 39 12.12 12.34 25.30
CA LEU A 39 11.46 11.09 25.69
C LEU A 39 12.40 10.21 26.52
N ASN A 40 13.65 10.04 26.09
CA ASN A 40 14.65 9.24 26.80
C ASN A 40 14.96 9.81 28.19
N GLU A 41 15.09 11.13 28.30
CA GLU A 41 15.30 11.81 29.59
C GLU A 41 14.12 11.55 30.55
N LYS A 42 12.88 11.62 30.04
CA LYS A 42 11.68 11.35 30.84
C LYS A 42 11.51 9.88 31.23
N GLU A 43 11.90 8.96 30.36
CA GLU A 43 11.92 7.52 30.68
C GLU A 43 13.00 7.17 31.71
N ALA A 44 14.19 7.76 31.61
CA ALA A 44 15.25 7.58 32.61
C ALA A 44 14.85 8.10 33.99
N ILE A 45 14.14 9.23 34.05
CA ILE A 45 13.57 9.75 35.30
C ILE A 45 12.55 8.76 35.88
N LEU A 46 11.64 8.25 35.06
CA LEU A 46 10.65 7.26 35.48
C LEU A 46 11.31 5.99 36.04
N GLU A 47 12.35 5.49 35.37
CA GLU A 47 13.08 4.31 35.82
C GLU A 47 13.81 4.57 37.15
N SER A 48 14.44 5.74 37.30
CA SER A 48 15.14 6.12 38.54
C SER A 48 14.19 6.27 39.73
N GLN A 49 12.98 6.78 39.50
CA GLN A 49 11.94 6.92 40.53
C GLN A 49 11.33 5.56 40.90
N SER A 50 11.23 4.63 39.94
CA SER A 50 10.66 3.29 40.19
C SER A 50 11.50 2.43 41.13
N LYS A 51 12.81 2.72 41.22
CA LYS A 51 13.76 2.05 42.11
C LYS A 51 13.75 2.60 43.54
N LYS A 52 13.03 3.70 43.80
CA LYS A 52 12.92 4.31 45.14
C LYS A 52 11.56 3.94 45.75
N ASP A 53 11.55 2.92 46.60
CA ASP A 53 10.38 2.46 47.36
C ASP A 53 10.01 3.46 48.48
N SER A 54 9.41 4.60 48.11
CA SER A 54 8.76 5.50 49.07
C SER A 54 7.28 5.65 48.72
N ILE A 55 6.41 5.68 49.73
CA ILE A 55 4.96 5.80 49.56
C ILE A 55 4.59 7.07 48.76
N PHE A 56 5.39 8.13 48.85
CA PHE A 56 5.24 9.36 48.07
C PHE A 56 5.69 9.21 46.60
N ALA A 57 6.64 8.32 46.31
CA ALA A 57 7.09 8.04 44.94
C ALA A 57 5.97 7.45 44.07
N SER A 58 5.03 6.70 44.66
CA SER A 58 3.92 6.08 43.91
C SER A 58 3.05 7.09 43.14
N THR A 59 2.69 8.21 43.76
CA THR A 59 1.84 9.24 43.12
C THR A 59 2.59 10.06 42.07
N GLU A 60 3.88 10.30 42.28
CA GLU A 60 4.72 11.07 41.35
C GLU A 60 5.10 10.23 40.12
N LEU A 61 5.33 8.93 40.33
CA LEU A 61 5.51 7.94 39.27
C LEU A 61 4.29 7.87 38.34
N GLU A 62 3.10 7.80 38.91
CA GLU A 62 1.88 7.71 38.12
C GLU A 62 1.64 9.00 37.30
N LYS A 63 1.91 10.18 37.89
CA LYS A 63 1.88 11.45 37.16
C LYS A 63 2.85 11.47 35.99
N THR A 64 4.09 11.01 36.19
CA THR A 64 5.12 10.96 35.15
C THR A 64 4.74 9.98 34.04
N ARG A 65 4.17 8.81 34.40
CA ARG A 65 3.67 7.82 33.44
C ARG A 65 2.53 8.37 32.59
N ILE A 66 1.58 9.08 33.20
CA ILE A 66 0.49 9.74 32.49
C ILE A 66 1.02 10.84 31.56
N GLN A 67 1.98 11.64 32.00
CA GLN A 67 2.62 12.66 31.16
C GLN A 67 3.27 12.05 29.92
N LEU A 68 4.05 10.96 30.07
CA LEU A 68 4.66 10.24 28.94
C LEU A 68 3.61 9.71 27.97
N LYS A 69 2.52 9.11 28.48
CA LYS A 69 1.41 8.65 27.66
C LYS A 69 0.78 9.80 26.86
N ASN A 70 0.58 10.95 27.49
CA ASN A 70 0.02 12.14 26.85
C ASN A 70 0.97 12.72 25.78
N ILE A 71 2.28 12.77 26.06
CA ILE A 71 3.29 13.20 25.09
C ILE A 71 3.24 12.32 23.84
N ARG A 72 3.23 10.99 24.01
CA ARG A 72 3.13 10.04 22.88
C ARG A 72 1.84 10.25 22.08
N LYS A 73 0.72 10.52 22.76
CA LYS A 73 -0.55 10.85 22.11
C LYS A 73 -0.45 12.14 21.29
N ILE A 74 0.12 13.20 21.86
CA ILE A 74 0.33 14.49 21.19
C ILE A 74 1.18 14.31 19.93
N LEU A 75 2.30 13.58 20.02
CA LEU A 75 3.19 13.33 18.88
C LEU A 75 2.46 12.60 17.74
N LYS A 76 1.65 11.59 18.07
CA LYS A 76 0.83 10.88 17.10
C LYS A 76 -0.15 11.83 16.40
N GLU A 77 -0.86 12.65 17.17
CA GLU A 77 -1.82 13.61 16.59
C GLU A 77 -1.12 14.66 15.72
N VAL A 78 0.04 15.17 16.12
CA VAL A 78 0.84 16.10 15.31
C VAL A 78 1.23 15.46 13.98
N TYR A 79 1.71 14.22 14.00
CA TYR A 79 2.08 13.49 12.80
C TYR A 79 0.88 13.34 11.84
N GLU A 80 -0.25 12.82 12.32
CA GLU A 80 -1.45 12.60 11.49
C GLU A 80 -1.99 13.89 10.86
N LYS A 81 -1.93 15.00 11.62
CA LYS A 81 -2.35 16.32 11.11
C LYS A 81 -1.41 16.84 10.03
N ARG A 82 -0.10 16.73 10.23
CA ARG A 82 0.90 17.17 9.24
C ARG A 82 0.85 16.31 8.00
N GLU A 83 0.77 14.99 8.15
CA GLU A 83 0.59 14.02 7.06
C GLU A 83 -0.62 14.38 6.20
N SER A 84 -1.78 14.61 6.82
CA SER A 84 -2.99 15.03 6.12
C SER A 84 -2.82 16.33 5.32
N LYS A 85 -2.05 17.29 5.84
CA LYS A 85 -1.77 18.57 5.15
C LYS A 85 -0.82 18.38 3.98
N ILE A 86 0.22 17.55 4.13
CA ILE A 86 1.19 17.25 3.07
C ILE A 86 0.51 16.54 1.91
N ILE A 87 -0.36 15.56 2.18
CA ILE A 87 -1.15 14.87 1.15
C ILE A 87 -2.02 15.86 0.38
N LYS A 88 -2.73 16.75 1.08
CA LYS A 88 -3.55 17.80 0.45
C LYS A 88 -2.69 18.75 -0.40
N ALA A 89 -1.56 19.19 0.12
CA ALA A 89 -0.63 20.05 -0.62
C ALA A 89 -0.11 19.36 -1.90
N ALA A 90 0.23 18.07 -1.84
CA ALA A 90 0.67 17.29 -3.00
C ALA A 90 -0.44 17.16 -4.05
N LEU A 91 -1.69 16.93 -3.61
CA LEU A 91 -2.85 16.89 -4.48
C LEU A 91 -3.12 18.24 -5.17
N PHE A 92 -3.03 19.34 -4.44
CA PHE A 92 -3.21 20.68 -5.00
C PHE A 92 -2.10 21.04 -6.00
N ALA A 93 -0.85 20.69 -5.70
CA ALA A 93 0.27 20.86 -6.62
C ALA A 93 0.03 20.12 -7.95
N SER A 94 -0.40 18.86 -7.88
CA SER A 94 -0.71 18.06 -9.07
C SER A 94 -1.86 18.64 -9.90
N ARG A 95 -2.86 19.26 -9.26
CA ARG A 95 -3.99 19.89 -9.96
C ARG A 95 -3.62 21.23 -10.61
N SER A 96 -2.98 22.11 -9.85
CA SER A 96 -2.75 23.50 -10.24
C SER A 96 -1.47 23.71 -11.06
N ASN A 97 -0.62 22.69 -11.22
CA ASN A 97 0.72 22.79 -11.82
C ASN A 97 1.60 23.90 -11.19
N MET A 98 1.24 24.42 -10.02
CA MET A 98 2.00 25.44 -9.30
C MET A 98 2.80 24.77 -8.18
N ALA A 99 4.08 25.12 -8.11
CA ALA A 99 4.96 24.70 -7.03
C ALA A 99 4.41 25.22 -5.70
N GLN A 100 4.14 24.31 -4.76
CA GLN A 100 3.82 24.68 -3.39
C GLN A 100 5.11 25.05 -2.65
N ASP A 101 5.00 25.93 -1.67
CA ASP A 101 6.12 26.25 -0.79
C ASP A 101 6.50 25.01 0.03
N THR A 102 7.70 24.49 -0.23
CA THR A 102 8.26 23.32 0.47
C THR A 102 9.13 23.71 1.66
N SER A 103 9.35 25.01 1.89
CA SER A 103 10.24 25.53 2.94
C SER A 103 9.78 25.21 4.37
N MET A 104 8.51 24.83 4.53
CA MET A 104 7.87 24.52 5.81
C MET A 104 7.90 23.02 6.16
N MET A 105 8.34 22.18 5.21
CA MET A 105 8.43 20.73 5.38
C MET A 105 9.78 20.33 5.97
N LEU A 106 9.76 19.28 6.81
CA LEU A 106 10.97 18.60 7.23
C LEU A 106 11.58 17.77 6.09
N PRO A 107 12.87 17.40 6.16
CA PRO A 107 13.50 16.57 5.13
C PRO A 107 12.75 15.26 4.84
N GLU A 108 12.27 14.60 5.88
CA GLU A 108 11.50 13.35 5.79
C GLU A 108 10.14 13.58 5.13
N GLU A 109 9.47 14.68 5.50
CA GLU A 109 8.18 15.08 4.94
C GLU A 109 8.31 15.52 3.47
N LEU A 110 9.43 16.14 3.11
CA LEU A 110 9.72 16.57 1.75
C LEU A 110 9.96 15.37 0.82
N ALA A 111 10.62 14.32 1.31
CA ALA A 111 10.75 13.07 0.57
C ALA A 111 9.36 12.45 0.30
N PHE A 112 8.52 12.36 1.34
CA PHE A 112 7.15 11.87 1.22
C PHE A 112 6.31 12.70 0.25
N TYR A 113 6.39 14.03 0.33
CA TYR A 113 5.70 14.94 -0.58
C TYR A 113 6.07 14.71 -2.05
N LYS A 114 7.37 14.58 -2.35
CA LYS A 114 7.86 14.37 -3.72
C LYS A 114 7.33 13.06 -4.31
N GLU A 115 7.34 11.99 -3.52
CA GLU A 115 6.82 10.69 -3.94
C GLU A 115 5.32 10.78 -4.26
N LEU A 116 4.52 11.38 -3.38
CA LEU A 116 3.09 11.60 -3.62
C LEU A 116 2.83 12.47 -4.85
N SER A 117 3.54 13.59 -5.00
CA SER A 117 3.38 14.49 -6.14
C SER A 117 3.72 13.82 -7.46
N SER A 118 4.77 12.99 -7.49
CA SER A 118 5.13 12.21 -8.69
C SER A 118 4.03 11.19 -9.02
N THR A 119 3.49 10.52 -8.00
CA THR A 119 2.40 9.56 -8.14
C THR A 119 1.15 10.24 -8.70
N PHE A 120 0.69 11.32 -8.09
CA PHE A 120 -0.49 12.05 -8.56
C PHE A 120 -0.32 12.58 -9.99
N SER A 121 0.86 13.08 -10.33
CA SER A 121 1.15 13.55 -11.69
C SER A 121 1.14 12.41 -12.70
N ASN A 122 1.75 11.27 -12.37
CA ASN A 122 1.75 10.07 -13.21
C ASN A 122 0.33 9.54 -13.48
N TYR A 123 -0.53 9.47 -12.45
CA TYR A 123 -1.93 9.07 -12.63
C TYR A 123 -2.73 10.10 -13.43
N LYS A 124 -2.49 11.40 -13.23
CA LYS A 124 -3.10 12.47 -14.02
C LYS A 124 -2.72 12.38 -15.50
N GLU A 125 -1.45 12.19 -15.81
CA GLU A 125 -0.97 12.07 -17.19
C GLU A 125 -1.51 10.80 -17.85
N ASN A 126 -1.42 9.65 -17.18
CA ASN A 126 -1.81 8.38 -17.78
C ASN A 126 -3.31 8.11 -17.80
N ILE A 127 -4.11 8.78 -16.99
CA ILE A 127 -5.58 8.68 -17.05
C ILE A 127 -6.14 9.93 -17.73
N LEU A 128 -6.09 11.06 -17.04
CA LEU A 128 -6.85 12.25 -17.44
C LEU A 128 -6.36 12.79 -18.79
N ILE A 129 -5.06 12.96 -18.98
CA ILE A 129 -4.53 13.51 -20.23
C ILE A 129 -4.77 12.55 -21.40
N LYS A 130 -4.55 11.24 -21.22
CA LYS A 130 -4.84 10.24 -22.25
C LYS A 130 -6.32 10.21 -22.63
N LEU A 131 -7.23 10.25 -21.66
CA LEU A 131 -8.67 10.32 -21.92
C LEU A 131 -9.06 11.59 -22.68
N LEU A 132 -8.49 12.75 -22.32
CA LEU A 132 -8.70 14.00 -23.05
C LEU A 132 -8.13 13.96 -24.48
N GLN A 133 -7.16 13.08 -24.74
CA GLN A 133 -6.58 12.80 -26.05
C GLN A 133 -7.30 11.66 -26.81
N ASN A 134 -8.43 11.15 -26.30
CA ASN A 134 -9.14 9.97 -26.83
C ASN A 134 -8.28 8.70 -26.89
N GLN A 135 -7.28 8.58 -26.00
CA GLN A 135 -6.42 7.41 -25.86
C GLN A 135 -6.79 6.60 -24.61
N LEU A 136 -6.57 5.29 -24.68
CA LEU A 136 -6.78 4.42 -23.53
C LEU A 136 -5.78 4.72 -22.41
N PRO A 137 -6.19 4.68 -21.14
CA PRO A 137 -5.28 4.83 -20.02
C PRO A 137 -4.17 3.78 -20.07
N SER A 138 -2.91 4.20 -19.89
CA SER A 138 -1.77 3.26 -19.84
C SER A 138 -1.09 3.37 -18.50
N ILE A 139 -1.77 2.87 -17.47
CA ILE A 139 -1.18 2.68 -16.15
C ILE A 139 -0.72 1.23 -16.06
N LYS A 140 0.47 1.02 -15.52
CA LYS A 140 0.87 -0.32 -15.06
C LYS A 140 0.04 -0.61 -13.82
N LEU A 141 -1.09 -1.31 -13.97
CA LEU A 141 -1.76 -1.86 -12.82
C LEU A 141 -0.79 -2.86 -12.17
N PRO A 142 -0.61 -2.83 -10.84
CA PRO A 142 0.02 -3.95 -10.17
C PRO A 142 -0.77 -5.19 -10.56
N GLU A 143 -0.08 -6.22 -11.05
CA GLU A 143 -0.70 -7.50 -11.41
C GLU A 143 -1.66 -7.89 -10.29
N GLN A 144 -2.95 -7.85 -10.61
CA GLN A 144 -3.94 -8.45 -9.74
C GLN A 144 -3.55 -9.92 -9.73
N LYS A 145 -3.09 -10.44 -8.60
CA LYS A 145 -3.25 -11.88 -8.35
C LYS A 145 -4.76 -12.11 -8.40
N ASP A 146 -5.21 -12.53 -9.57
CA ASP A 146 -6.59 -12.73 -9.93
C ASP A 146 -7.29 -13.55 -8.84
N LEU A 147 -8.10 -12.87 -8.03
CA LEU A 147 -9.21 -13.52 -7.36
C LEU A 147 -10.28 -13.68 -8.44
N LYS A 148 -10.27 -14.87 -9.09
CA LYS A 148 -11.25 -15.38 -10.07
C LYS A 148 -10.99 -15.05 -11.56
N THR A 149 -9.86 -15.50 -12.07
CA THR A 149 -9.88 -16.26 -13.32
C THR A 149 -9.49 -17.69 -12.93
N PRO A 150 -10.36 -18.71 -13.10
CA PRO A 150 -9.87 -20.06 -13.01
C PRO A 150 -8.83 -20.18 -14.11
N ASP A 151 -7.63 -20.57 -13.72
CA ASP A 151 -6.53 -21.06 -14.51
C ASP A 151 -6.61 -20.80 -16.02
N LYS A 152 -5.52 -20.25 -16.56
CA LYS A 152 -4.98 -20.79 -17.81
C LYS A 152 -4.73 -22.29 -17.59
N THR A 153 -5.79 -23.09 -17.58
CA THR A 153 -5.68 -24.49 -17.91
C THR A 153 -5.24 -24.49 -19.36
N ASP A 154 -4.04 -25.02 -19.60
CA ASP A 154 -3.56 -25.29 -20.95
C ASP A 154 -4.64 -26.13 -21.64
N THR A 155 -5.53 -25.50 -22.40
CA THR A 155 -6.59 -26.19 -23.14
C THR A 155 -6.01 -26.51 -24.52
N LEU A 156 -5.98 -27.79 -24.86
CA LEU A 156 -5.46 -28.29 -26.12
C LEU A 156 -6.65 -28.64 -27.02
N ALA A 157 -6.56 -28.26 -28.30
CA ALA A 157 -7.50 -28.71 -29.32
C ALA A 157 -7.07 -30.10 -29.82
N ILE A 158 -7.97 -31.07 -29.72
CA ILE A 158 -7.75 -32.43 -30.24
C ILE A 158 -8.91 -32.84 -31.14
N LYS A 159 -8.61 -33.67 -32.13
CA LYS A 159 -9.61 -34.25 -33.02
C LYS A 159 -9.95 -35.66 -32.57
N VAL A 160 -11.21 -35.90 -32.26
CA VAL A 160 -11.71 -37.21 -31.83
C VAL A 160 -11.74 -38.16 -33.03
N ILE A 161 -11.14 -39.36 -32.90
CA ILE A 161 -11.07 -40.37 -33.97
C ILE A 161 -11.95 -41.59 -33.70
N GLN A 162 -12.58 -41.66 -32.53
CA GLN A 162 -13.52 -42.71 -32.14
C GLN A 162 -14.60 -42.11 -31.23
N ASP A 163 -15.84 -42.59 -31.31
CA ASP A 163 -16.92 -42.10 -30.44
C ASP A 163 -16.59 -42.33 -28.95
N ILE A 164 -16.64 -41.25 -28.16
CA ILE A 164 -16.32 -41.25 -26.73
C ILE A 164 -17.60 -40.97 -25.95
N PRO A 165 -18.11 -41.89 -25.12
CA PRO A 165 -19.27 -41.63 -24.28
C PRO A 165 -18.92 -40.62 -23.18
N GLU A 166 -19.94 -40.06 -22.53
CA GLU A 166 -19.78 -39.15 -21.40
C GLU A 166 -18.96 -39.80 -20.27
N PHE A 167 -17.92 -39.12 -19.78
CA PHE A 167 -17.03 -39.60 -18.72
C PHE A 167 -16.62 -38.46 -17.77
N VAL A 168 -16.19 -38.79 -16.55
CA VAL A 168 -15.75 -37.81 -15.56
C VAL A 168 -14.21 -37.75 -15.54
N GLY A 169 -13.66 -36.54 -15.69
CA GLY A 169 -12.24 -36.26 -15.69
C GLY A 169 -11.62 -36.27 -14.28
N PRO A 170 -10.27 -36.26 -14.17
CA PRO A 170 -9.57 -36.21 -12.89
C PRO A 170 -9.81 -34.94 -12.07
N ASP A 171 -10.38 -33.92 -12.70
CA ASP A 171 -10.83 -32.63 -12.15
C ASP A 171 -12.27 -32.69 -11.59
N MET A 172 -12.93 -33.87 -11.62
CA MET A 172 -14.34 -34.07 -11.27
C MET A 172 -15.32 -33.37 -12.25
N GLU A 173 -14.88 -32.92 -13.41
CA GLU A 173 -15.75 -32.38 -14.45
C GLU A 173 -16.18 -33.47 -15.44
N THR A 174 -17.38 -33.36 -15.98
CA THR A 174 -17.93 -34.33 -16.92
C THR A 174 -17.69 -33.88 -18.36
N TYR A 175 -17.17 -34.79 -19.19
CA TYR A 175 -16.76 -34.57 -20.58
C TYR A 175 -17.49 -35.53 -21.51
N GLY A 176 -17.91 -35.05 -22.68
CA GLY A 176 -18.60 -35.85 -23.70
C GLY A 176 -20.14 -35.84 -23.57
N PRO A 177 -20.85 -36.60 -24.42
CA PRO A 177 -20.32 -37.52 -25.44
C PRO A 177 -19.70 -36.78 -26.63
N PHE A 178 -18.64 -37.34 -27.22
CA PHE A 178 -17.95 -36.80 -28.39
C PHE A 178 -18.07 -37.76 -29.58
N GLU A 179 -18.30 -37.23 -30.77
CA GLU A 179 -18.45 -38.03 -31.99
C GLU A 179 -17.14 -38.12 -32.79
N THR A 180 -16.98 -39.19 -33.56
CA THR A 180 -15.83 -39.38 -34.45
C THR A 180 -15.75 -38.23 -35.47
N GLY A 181 -14.61 -37.53 -35.47
CA GLY A 181 -14.32 -36.40 -36.35
C GLY A 181 -14.52 -35.02 -35.72
N GLU A 182 -15.06 -34.94 -34.51
CA GLU A 182 -15.29 -33.70 -33.77
C GLU A 182 -13.98 -33.12 -33.21
N ILE A 183 -13.84 -31.79 -33.25
CA ILE A 183 -12.69 -31.07 -32.66
C ILE A 183 -13.13 -30.48 -31.34
N ILE A 184 -12.47 -30.88 -30.26
CA ILE A 184 -12.82 -30.49 -28.89
C ILE A 184 -11.66 -29.77 -28.21
N HIS A 185 -11.99 -28.73 -27.43
CA HIS A 185 -11.03 -27.99 -26.62
C HIS A 185 -11.15 -28.46 -25.18
N ILE A 186 -10.13 -29.17 -24.68
CA ILE A 186 -10.14 -29.74 -23.34
C ILE A 186 -8.79 -29.53 -22.65
N THR A 187 -8.77 -29.63 -21.33
CA THR A 187 -7.55 -29.46 -20.53
C THR A 187 -6.45 -30.44 -20.97
N ALA A 188 -5.20 -29.97 -21.03
CA ALA A 188 -4.04 -30.72 -21.54
C ALA A 188 -3.88 -32.10 -20.90
N LYS A 189 -4.20 -32.22 -19.61
CA LYS A 189 -4.17 -33.48 -18.88
C LYS A 189 -5.14 -34.54 -19.43
N ILE A 190 -6.32 -34.10 -19.88
CA ILE A 190 -7.33 -34.99 -20.49
C ILE A 190 -6.99 -35.22 -21.96
N ALA A 191 -6.49 -34.20 -22.65
CA ALA A 191 -5.99 -34.34 -24.02
C ALA A 191 -4.89 -35.40 -24.11
N GLU A 192 -3.89 -35.37 -23.22
CA GLU A 192 -2.85 -36.41 -23.13
C GLU A 192 -3.43 -37.80 -22.86
N MET A 193 -4.46 -37.90 -22.02
CA MET A 193 -5.12 -39.18 -21.75
C MET A 193 -5.79 -39.75 -23.03
N LEU A 194 -6.49 -38.90 -23.79
CA LEU A 194 -7.19 -39.29 -25.02
C LEU A 194 -6.23 -39.57 -26.20
N LEU A 195 -5.08 -38.89 -26.24
CA LEU A 195 -4.00 -39.16 -27.20
C LEU A 195 -3.32 -40.50 -26.87
N ASN A 196 -3.03 -40.76 -25.59
CA ASN A 196 -2.42 -42.02 -25.15
C ASN A 196 -3.34 -43.22 -25.35
N SER A 197 -4.66 -43.05 -25.19
CA SER A 197 -5.66 -44.10 -25.48
C SER A 197 -5.93 -44.30 -26.98
N LYS A 198 -5.31 -43.49 -27.86
CA LYS A 198 -5.54 -43.46 -29.32
C LYS A 198 -7.01 -43.23 -29.70
N GLN A 199 -7.73 -42.45 -28.88
CA GLN A 199 -9.12 -42.07 -29.15
C GLN A 199 -9.24 -40.67 -29.75
N ALA A 200 -8.15 -39.88 -29.70
CA ALA A 200 -8.03 -38.60 -30.35
C ALA A 200 -6.64 -38.42 -30.97
N GLU A 201 -6.52 -37.47 -31.90
CA GLU A 201 -5.27 -37.07 -32.56
C GLU A 201 -5.02 -35.57 -32.33
N ASN A 202 -3.74 -35.21 -32.19
CA ASN A 202 -3.35 -33.80 -32.08
C ASN A 202 -3.59 -33.10 -33.42
N GLU A 203 -4.27 -31.97 -33.39
CA GLU A 203 -4.30 -31.08 -34.54
C GLU A 203 -2.92 -30.41 -34.64
N THR A 204 -1.98 -31.12 -35.26
CA THR A 204 -0.68 -30.54 -35.60
C THR A 204 -0.96 -29.59 -36.76
N THR A 205 -1.00 -28.29 -36.48
CA THR A 205 -0.90 -27.26 -37.51
C THR A 205 0.37 -27.58 -38.32
N GLN A 206 0.20 -28.20 -39.48
CA GLN A 206 1.29 -28.37 -40.43
C GLN A 206 1.77 -26.98 -40.83
N GLU A 207 3.07 -26.78 -40.69
CA GLU A 207 3.85 -25.68 -41.26
C GLU A 207 3.46 -25.44 -42.72
N ASN A 208 3.19 -24.17 -43.03
CA ASN A 208 3.66 -23.49 -44.24
C ASN A 208 3.58 -21.98 -44.03
#